data_AF-A0A7S1E7I9-F1
#
_entry.id   AF-A0A7S1E7I9-F1
#
_cell.length_a   1.000
_cell.length_b   1.000
_cell.length_c   1.000
_cell.angle_alpha   90.00
_cell.angle_beta   90.00
_cell.angle_gamma   90.00
#
_symmetry.space_group_name_H-M   'P 1'
#
loop_
_entity.id
_entity.type
_entity.pdbx_description
1 polymer ?
#
loop_
_entity_poly.entity_id
_entity_poly.type
_entity_poly.pdbx_seq_one_letter_code
_entity_poly.pdbx_strand_id
1 'polypeptide(L)'
;GTMQNRKVRMQKEVLQCKQMEGAVYVYAEPVGAGDLQLTMWDAIVVGPPDSPYQGGAFELKITLPTAFPIDSPSVSFVTKIFHPNIWCRSDERYGKICLDVLQDKWSPAFTLQKVLLCVQQLLGDPNPDAALDPFVADKHKTNPADFKQLAADWTKKYALPAASLQTLLQMGFGVAKSADALRKCDMNLERATNLVLGGGGDDGSAPSSGGATPMAASGTPTGGQPPGYAQEGAPLPTGWEAHKDPGSGRVYYYNRSSNTSTWERPR
;
A
#
# COMPACT_ATOMS: atom_id res chain seq x y z
N GLY A 1 17.47 -22.19 9.47
CA GLY A 1 16.14 -22.80 9.19
C GLY A 1 15.35 -21.91 8.25
N THR A 2 14.45 -22.49 7.45
CA THR A 2 13.73 -21.85 6.33
C THR A 2 13.06 -20.52 6.66
N MET A 3 12.55 -20.35 7.89
CA MET A 3 11.97 -19.06 8.36
C MET A 3 12.99 -17.92 8.47
N GLN A 4 14.23 -18.21 8.92
CA GLN A 4 15.29 -17.21 9.02
C GLN A 4 15.70 -16.70 7.63
N ASN A 5 15.75 -17.60 6.65
CA ASN A 5 16.08 -17.26 5.27
C ASN A 5 14.99 -16.38 4.62
N ARG A 6 13.71 -16.64 4.94
CA ARG A 6 12.59 -15.80 4.50
C ARG A 6 12.69 -14.40 5.07
N LYS A 7 12.92 -14.25 6.39
CA LYS A 7 13.05 -12.95 7.05
C LYS A 7 14.20 -12.12 6.47
N VAL A 8 15.37 -12.74 6.28
CA VAL A 8 16.53 -12.10 5.63
C VAL A 8 16.19 -11.65 4.21
N ARG A 9 15.50 -12.48 3.43
CA ARG A 9 15.07 -12.11 2.08
C ARG A 9 14.10 -10.93 2.07
N MET A 10 13.13 -10.90 2.97
CA MET A 10 12.17 -9.79 3.06
C MET A 10 12.85 -8.48 3.46
N GLN A 11 13.79 -8.52 4.40
CA GLN A 11 14.59 -7.36 4.78
C GLN A 11 15.44 -6.84 3.60
N LYS A 12 15.96 -7.74 2.77
CA LYS A 12 16.66 -7.36 1.54
C LYS A 12 15.75 -6.62 0.56
N GLU A 13 14.50 -7.06 0.39
CA GLU A 13 13.52 -6.34 -0.44
C GLU A 13 13.23 -4.94 0.12
N VAL A 14 13.05 -4.80 1.45
CA VAL A 14 12.83 -3.48 2.08
C VAL A 14 14.01 -2.56 1.79
N LEU A 15 15.24 -3.05 1.97
CA LEU A 15 16.43 -2.26 1.75
C LEU A 15 16.58 -1.86 0.27
N GLN A 16 16.29 -2.78 -0.65
CA GLN A 16 16.33 -2.50 -2.08
C GLN A 16 15.28 -1.45 -2.48
N CYS A 17 14.08 -1.51 -1.91
CA CYS A 17 13.05 -0.49 -2.15
C CYS A 17 13.41 0.88 -1.60
N LYS A 18 14.07 0.97 -0.44
CA LYS A 18 14.56 2.26 0.09
C LYS A 18 15.68 2.85 -0.76
N GLN A 19 16.57 2.03 -1.29
CA GLN A 19 17.61 2.48 -2.22
C GLN A 19 17.03 3.00 -3.56
N MET A 20 15.75 2.74 -3.82
CA MET A 20 15.02 3.27 -4.97
C MET A 20 14.31 4.60 -4.70
N GLU A 21 14.49 5.26 -3.56
CA GLU A 21 13.89 6.60 -3.31
C GLU A 21 14.30 7.65 -4.38
N GLY A 22 15.29 7.36 -5.23
CA GLY A 22 15.63 8.13 -6.44
C GLY A 22 15.16 7.55 -7.80
N ALA A 23 14.57 6.35 -7.84
CA ALA A 23 14.01 5.77 -9.05
C ALA A 23 12.59 6.32 -9.27
N VAL A 24 12.45 7.22 -10.25
CA VAL A 24 11.22 8.01 -10.54
C VAL A 24 9.99 7.15 -10.85
N TYR A 25 10.17 5.85 -11.10
CA TYR A 25 9.23 5.04 -11.87
C TYR A 25 8.42 4.05 -11.04
N VAL A 26 8.98 3.52 -9.95
CA VAL A 26 8.31 2.54 -9.09
C VAL A 26 8.70 2.74 -7.63
N TYR A 27 7.78 2.47 -6.72
CA TYR A 27 8.01 2.52 -5.27
C TYR A 27 7.26 1.38 -4.59
N ALA A 28 7.78 0.86 -3.48
CA ALA A 28 7.06 -0.10 -2.64
C ALA A 28 7.51 -0.05 -1.18
N GLU A 29 6.58 -0.20 -0.26
CA GLU A 29 6.84 -0.25 1.18
C GLU A 29 5.95 -1.28 1.89
N PRO A 30 6.46 -1.93 2.96
CA PRO A 30 5.66 -2.86 3.76
C PRO A 30 4.58 -2.14 4.59
N VAL A 31 3.46 -2.80 4.83
CA VAL A 31 2.29 -2.27 5.54
C VAL A 31 2.06 -3.02 6.86
N GLY A 32 1.80 -2.31 7.97
CA GLY A 32 1.36 -2.89 9.25
C GLY A 32 2.34 -2.67 10.42
N ALA A 33 2.35 -3.54 11.44
CA ALA A 33 3.33 -3.59 12.55
C ALA A 33 3.92 -5.01 12.76
N GLY A 34 5.20 -5.13 13.14
CA GLY A 34 5.84 -6.40 13.53
C GLY A 34 6.13 -7.39 12.39
N ASP A 35 6.26 -8.69 12.70
CA ASP A 35 6.62 -9.73 11.70
C ASP A 35 5.53 -9.97 10.63
N LEU A 36 4.29 -9.51 10.88
CA LEU A 36 3.20 -9.50 9.89
C LEU A 36 3.35 -8.39 8.83
N GLN A 37 4.17 -7.34 9.08
CA GLN A 37 4.39 -6.24 8.14
C GLN A 37 4.92 -6.68 6.78
N LEU A 38 5.71 -7.76 6.78
CA LEU A 38 6.50 -8.08 5.61
C LEU A 38 5.65 -8.78 4.53
N THR A 39 4.42 -9.21 4.81
CA THR A 39 3.60 -9.94 3.84
C THR A 39 2.75 -9.05 2.95
N MET A 40 2.42 -7.84 3.38
CA MET A 40 1.57 -6.92 2.64
C MET A 40 2.35 -5.65 2.33
N TRP A 41 2.29 -5.20 1.09
CA TRP A 41 2.99 -4.00 0.66
C TRP A 41 2.07 -3.11 -0.16
N ASP A 42 2.21 -1.81 0.04
CA ASP A 42 1.68 -0.80 -0.85
C ASP A 42 2.77 -0.42 -1.85
N ALA A 43 2.39 -0.30 -3.12
CA ALA A 43 3.32 0.00 -4.19
C ALA A 43 2.74 1.04 -5.14
N ILE A 44 3.63 1.76 -5.81
CA ILE A 44 3.33 2.73 -6.86
C ILE A 44 4.04 2.30 -8.13
N VAL A 45 3.31 2.35 -9.24
CA VAL A 45 3.87 2.35 -10.60
C VAL A 45 3.52 3.66 -11.25
N VAL A 46 4.51 4.40 -11.72
CA VAL A 46 4.31 5.59 -12.55
C VAL A 46 4.09 5.16 -13.99
N GLY A 47 3.12 5.77 -14.66
CA GLY A 47 2.81 5.49 -16.05
C GLY A 47 4.00 5.82 -16.96
N PRO A 48 4.34 4.94 -17.92
CA PRO A 48 5.45 5.17 -18.84
C PRO A 48 5.27 6.46 -19.67
N PRO A 49 6.37 7.13 -20.06
CA PRO A 49 6.30 8.17 -21.08
C PRO A 49 5.79 7.61 -22.41
N ASP A 50 5.22 8.48 -23.24
CA ASP A 50 4.68 8.17 -24.57
C ASP A 50 3.57 7.10 -24.57
N SER A 51 2.91 6.93 -23.41
CA SER A 51 1.79 6.01 -23.19
C SER A 51 0.55 6.79 -22.75
N PRO A 52 -0.68 6.24 -22.90
CA PRO A 52 -1.88 6.87 -22.36
C PRO A 52 -1.89 6.96 -20.83
N TYR A 53 -0.93 6.32 -20.16
CA TYR A 53 -0.78 6.31 -18.70
C TYR A 53 0.19 7.39 -18.19
N GLN A 54 0.87 8.10 -19.10
CA GLN A 54 1.87 9.11 -18.76
C GLN A 54 1.34 10.16 -17.77
N GLY A 55 2.16 10.48 -16.77
CA GLY A 55 1.85 11.48 -15.74
C GLY A 55 0.95 10.95 -14.61
N GLY A 56 0.35 9.76 -14.77
CA GLY A 56 -0.37 9.06 -13.71
C GLY A 56 0.55 8.23 -12.81
N ALA A 57 0.21 8.14 -11.53
CA ALA A 57 0.74 7.17 -10.59
C ALA A 57 -0.37 6.24 -10.12
N PHE A 58 -0.12 4.94 -10.23
CA PHE A 58 -1.06 3.88 -9.95
C PHE A 58 -0.67 3.16 -8.67
N GLU A 59 -1.59 3.06 -7.72
CA GLU A 59 -1.45 2.27 -6.51
C GLU A 59 -1.72 0.80 -6.79
N LEU A 60 -0.84 -0.05 -6.26
CA LEU A 60 -0.90 -1.49 -6.31
C LEU A 60 -0.78 -2.06 -4.90
N LYS A 61 -1.35 -3.25 -4.69
CA LYS A 61 -1.07 -4.08 -3.52
C LYS A 61 -0.20 -5.26 -3.91
N ILE A 62 0.73 -5.60 -3.04
CA ILE A 62 1.52 -6.82 -3.15
C ILE A 62 1.26 -7.68 -1.90
N THR A 63 0.97 -8.96 -2.11
CA THR A 63 0.87 -9.96 -1.05
C THR A 63 1.91 -11.04 -1.28
N LEU A 64 2.79 -11.23 -0.29
CA LEU A 64 3.81 -12.27 -0.32
C LEU A 64 3.25 -13.56 0.30
N PRO A 65 3.27 -14.70 -0.41
CA PRO A 65 2.83 -15.96 0.15
C PRO A 65 3.77 -16.43 1.28
N THR A 66 3.32 -17.40 2.06
CA THR A 66 4.13 -18.03 3.11
C THR A 66 5.39 -18.67 2.54
N ALA A 67 5.30 -19.25 1.34
CA ALA A 67 6.42 -19.91 0.65
C ALA A 67 7.34 -18.96 -0.13
N PHE A 68 7.08 -17.64 -0.14
CA PHE A 68 7.98 -16.66 -0.77
C PHE A 68 9.42 -16.79 -0.20
N PRO A 69 10.47 -16.84 -1.04
CA PRO A 69 10.52 -16.51 -2.48
C PRO A 69 10.26 -17.65 -3.46
N ILE A 70 10.00 -18.86 -2.98
CA ILE A 70 9.81 -20.01 -3.86
C ILE A 70 8.58 -19.77 -4.74
N ASP A 71 7.48 -19.37 -4.12
CA ASP A 71 6.27 -18.94 -4.83
C ASP A 71 6.31 -17.43 -5.13
N SER A 72 5.69 -17.04 -6.24
CA SER A 72 5.59 -15.65 -6.69
C SER A 72 4.73 -14.80 -5.76
N PRO A 73 4.95 -13.47 -5.71
CA PRO A 73 4.02 -12.58 -5.03
C PRO A 73 2.72 -12.43 -5.83
N SER A 74 1.62 -12.17 -5.14
CA SER A 74 0.39 -11.68 -5.78
C SER A 74 0.45 -10.17 -5.90
N VAL A 75 0.16 -9.63 -7.08
CA VAL A 75 0.14 -8.19 -7.35
C VAL A 75 -1.19 -7.79 -7.99
N SER A 76 -1.82 -6.73 -7.49
CA SER A 76 -3.06 -6.20 -8.07
C SER A 76 -3.12 -4.68 -8.04
N PHE A 77 -3.79 -4.10 -9.03
CA PHE A 77 -4.09 -2.68 -9.07
C PHE A 77 -5.18 -2.32 -8.05
N VAL A 78 -4.94 -1.24 -7.30
CA VAL A 78 -5.96 -0.54 -6.51
C VAL A 78 -6.56 0.57 -7.36
N THR A 79 -5.71 1.35 -8.03
CA THR A 79 -6.14 2.43 -8.93
C THR A 79 -6.87 1.86 -10.15
N LYS A 80 -8.02 2.46 -10.50
CA LYS A 80 -8.78 2.07 -11.70
C LYS A 80 -7.98 2.38 -12.94
N ILE A 81 -7.85 1.40 -13.81
CA ILE A 81 -7.07 1.49 -15.03
C ILE A 81 -7.76 0.76 -16.17
N PHE A 82 -7.68 1.33 -17.37
CA PHE A 82 -8.20 0.73 -18.59
C PHE A 82 -7.02 0.17 -19.38
N HIS A 83 -6.80 -1.15 -19.31
CA HIS A 83 -5.63 -1.80 -19.89
C HIS A 83 -5.95 -3.26 -20.30
N PRO A 84 -5.46 -3.76 -21.46
CA PRO A 84 -5.82 -5.10 -21.95
C PRO A 84 -5.46 -6.24 -20.99
N ASN A 85 -4.30 -6.15 -20.32
CA ASN A 85 -3.79 -7.19 -19.41
C ASN A 85 -4.17 -6.99 -17.93
N ILE A 86 -5.06 -6.04 -17.62
CA ILE A 86 -5.49 -5.76 -16.24
C ILE A 86 -7.02 -5.85 -16.19
N TRP A 87 -7.54 -6.63 -15.25
CA TRP A 87 -8.99 -6.80 -15.11
C TRP A 87 -9.63 -5.55 -14.50
N CYS A 88 -10.38 -4.78 -15.29
CA CYS A 88 -10.88 -3.46 -14.89
C CYS A 88 -12.35 -3.43 -14.44
N ARG A 89 -13.04 -4.58 -14.41
CA ARG A 89 -14.46 -4.65 -14.02
C ARG A 89 -14.60 -4.61 -12.50
N SER A 90 -15.70 -4.01 -12.03
CA SER A 90 -16.03 -3.89 -10.61
C SER A 90 -16.57 -5.22 -10.04
N ASP A 91 -15.73 -6.25 -10.06
CA ASP A 91 -15.98 -7.56 -9.45
C ASP A 91 -14.77 -7.98 -8.61
N GLU A 92 -14.83 -9.18 -8.02
CA GLU A 92 -13.76 -9.75 -7.18
C GLU A 92 -12.40 -9.97 -7.88
N ARG A 93 -12.36 -9.89 -9.22
CA ARG A 93 -11.12 -10.01 -10.01
C ARG A 93 -10.50 -8.66 -10.31
N TYR A 94 -11.13 -7.55 -9.90
CA TYR A 94 -10.63 -6.21 -10.13
C TYR A 94 -9.14 -6.08 -9.79
N GLY A 95 -8.40 -5.47 -10.70
CA GLY A 95 -6.99 -5.17 -10.56
C GLY A 95 -6.05 -6.37 -10.77
N LYS A 96 -6.56 -7.59 -11.01
CA LYS A 96 -5.71 -8.72 -11.36
C LYS A 96 -4.91 -8.44 -12.64
N ILE A 97 -3.65 -8.86 -12.64
CA ILE A 97 -2.69 -8.66 -13.72
C ILE A 97 -2.36 -10.00 -14.35
N CYS A 98 -2.37 -10.09 -15.68
CA CYS A 98 -1.77 -11.22 -16.38
C CYS A 98 -0.35 -10.85 -16.81
N LEU A 99 0.62 -11.34 -16.05
CA LEU A 99 2.05 -11.12 -16.30
C LEU A 99 2.80 -12.41 -15.99
N ASP A 100 3.59 -12.88 -16.94
CA ASP A 100 4.30 -14.16 -16.91
C ASP A 100 5.34 -14.25 -15.78
N VAL A 101 6.00 -13.13 -15.43
CA VAL A 101 6.93 -13.07 -14.29
C VAL A 101 6.25 -13.31 -12.95
N LEU A 102 4.92 -13.22 -12.86
CA LEU A 102 4.14 -13.57 -11.67
C LEU A 102 3.61 -15.02 -11.71
N GLN A 103 3.86 -15.74 -12.81
CA GLN A 103 3.34 -17.08 -13.10
C GLN A 103 4.50 -18.04 -13.40
N ASP A 104 4.54 -18.59 -14.62
CA ASP A 104 5.45 -19.64 -15.05
C ASP A 104 6.90 -19.16 -15.22
N LYS A 105 7.13 -17.86 -15.41
CA LYS A 105 8.48 -17.28 -15.51
C LYS A 105 9.01 -16.70 -14.20
N TRP A 106 8.31 -16.92 -13.08
CA TRP A 106 8.81 -16.49 -11.77
C TRP A 106 10.14 -17.16 -11.44
N SER A 107 11.04 -16.39 -10.84
CA SER A 107 12.28 -16.90 -10.25
C SER A 107 12.43 -16.36 -8.84
N PRO A 108 12.82 -17.16 -7.84
CA PRO A 108 13.11 -16.69 -6.48
C PRO A 108 14.19 -15.60 -6.41
N ALA A 109 14.98 -15.43 -7.49
CA ALA A 109 15.97 -14.37 -7.61
C ALA A 109 15.38 -13.01 -8.01
N PHE A 110 14.12 -12.97 -8.47
CA PHE A 110 13.46 -11.71 -8.84
C PHE A 110 13.04 -10.93 -7.60
N THR A 111 13.28 -9.63 -7.66
CA THR A 111 12.97 -8.67 -6.61
C THR A 111 11.60 -8.04 -6.87
N LEU A 112 10.97 -7.47 -5.83
CA LEU A 112 9.71 -6.73 -5.98
C LEU A 112 9.88 -5.54 -6.91
N GLN A 113 11.04 -4.89 -6.88
CA GLN A 113 11.43 -3.87 -7.86
C GLN A 113 11.32 -4.40 -9.30
N LYS A 114 11.95 -5.54 -9.59
CA LYS A 114 11.92 -6.12 -10.94
C LYS A 114 10.49 -6.42 -11.37
N VAL A 115 9.68 -6.97 -10.48
CA VAL A 115 8.25 -7.22 -10.73
C VAL A 115 7.52 -5.93 -11.11
N LEU A 116 7.69 -4.86 -10.33
CA LEU A 116 7.03 -3.57 -10.60
C LEU A 116 7.53 -2.91 -11.89
N LEU A 117 8.80 -3.05 -12.23
CA LEU A 117 9.34 -2.60 -13.52
C LEU A 117 8.74 -3.38 -14.69
N CYS A 118 8.53 -4.69 -14.55
CA CYS A 118 7.81 -5.48 -15.56
C CYS A 118 6.34 -5.04 -15.68
N VAL A 119 5.67 -4.69 -14.56
CA VAL A 119 4.32 -4.11 -14.61
C VAL A 119 4.32 -2.76 -15.32
N GLN A 120 5.30 -1.89 -15.06
CA GLN A 120 5.42 -0.63 -15.78
C GLN A 120 5.62 -0.84 -17.27
N GLN A 121 6.50 -1.76 -17.67
CA GLN A 121 6.73 -2.10 -19.07
C GLN A 121 5.44 -2.60 -19.73
N LEU A 122 4.67 -3.44 -19.04
CA LEU A 122 3.38 -3.94 -19.53
C LEU A 122 2.41 -2.80 -19.86
N LEU A 123 2.41 -1.70 -19.09
CA LEU A 123 1.58 -0.53 -19.39
C LEU A 123 1.97 0.15 -20.71
N GLY A 124 3.25 0.16 -21.06
CA GLY A 124 3.74 0.75 -22.30
C GLY A 124 3.59 -0.18 -23.50
N ASP A 125 3.72 -1.48 -23.26
CA ASP A 125 3.72 -2.54 -24.29
C ASP A 125 2.78 -3.69 -23.87
N PRO A 126 1.45 -3.54 -24.09
CA PRO A 126 0.47 -4.55 -23.72
C PRO A 126 0.67 -5.85 -24.49
N ASN A 127 0.48 -6.99 -23.82
CA ASN A 127 0.53 -8.30 -24.47
C ASN A 127 -0.86 -8.72 -24.99
N PRO A 128 -1.12 -8.71 -26.31
CA PRO A 128 -2.44 -8.99 -26.85
C PRO A 128 -2.91 -10.45 -26.68
N ASP A 129 -1.98 -11.40 -26.48
CA ASP A 129 -2.28 -12.83 -26.31
C ASP A 129 -2.65 -13.17 -24.87
N ALA A 130 -2.25 -12.32 -23.93
CA ALA A 130 -2.48 -12.48 -22.49
C ALA A 130 -3.53 -11.50 -21.95
N ALA A 131 -4.39 -10.95 -22.82
CA ALA A 131 -5.39 -9.97 -22.41
C ALA A 131 -6.40 -10.59 -21.45
N LEU A 132 -6.68 -9.89 -20.35
CA LEU A 132 -7.61 -10.35 -19.31
C LEU A 132 -9.03 -9.90 -19.57
N ASP A 133 -9.24 -8.64 -19.99
CA ASP A 133 -10.58 -8.15 -20.28
C ASP A 133 -10.87 -8.19 -21.79
N PRO A 134 -11.79 -9.06 -22.25
CA PRO A 134 -12.11 -9.18 -23.67
C PRO A 134 -12.62 -7.89 -24.30
N PHE A 135 -13.32 -7.05 -23.54
CA PHE A 135 -13.84 -5.78 -24.05
C PHE A 135 -12.72 -4.77 -24.31
N VAL A 136 -11.76 -4.69 -23.37
CA VAL A 136 -10.59 -3.81 -23.53
C VAL A 136 -9.70 -4.32 -24.65
N ALA A 137 -9.50 -5.64 -24.73
CA ALA A 137 -8.72 -6.29 -25.78
C ALA A 137 -9.31 -6.06 -27.18
N ASP A 138 -10.63 -6.22 -27.33
CA ASP A 138 -11.33 -5.96 -28.59
C ASP A 138 -11.16 -4.50 -29.01
N LYS A 139 -11.45 -3.56 -28.10
CA LYS A 139 -11.30 -2.12 -28.38
C LYS A 139 -9.87 -1.74 -28.75
N HIS A 140 -8.87 -2.31 -28.06
CA HIS A 140 -7.45 -2.11 -28.39
C HIS A 140 -7.13 -2.57 -29.82
N LYS A 141 -7.73 -3.68 -30.28
CA LYS A 141 -7.50 -4.24 -31.62
C LYS A 141 -8.29 -3.51 -32.71
N THR A 142 -9.56 -3.20 -32.46
CA THR A 142 -10.49 -2.68 -33.47
C THR A 142 -10.49 -1.16 -33.57
N ASN A 143 -10.20 -0.44 -32.48
CA ASN A 143 -10.14 1.01 -32.46
C ASN A 143 -9.02 1.53 -31.52
N PRO A 144 -7.76 1.46 -31.96
CA PRO A 144 -6.61 1.85 -31.13
C PRO A 144 -6.62 3.31 -30.67
N ALA A 145 -7.17 4.22 -31.48
CA ALA A 145 -7.27 5.64 -31.13
C ALA A 145 -8.26 5.87 -29.97
N ASP A 146 -9.45 5.27 -30.06
CA ASP A 146 -10.45 5.31 -29.00
C ASP A 146 -9.95 4.61 -27.72
N PHE A 147 -9.27 3.46 -27.85
CA PHE A 147 -8.62 2.81 -26.72
C PHE A 147 -7.64 3.77 -26.01
N LYS A 148 -6.74 4.41 -26.75
CA LYS A 148 -5.75 5.33 -26.18
C LYS A 148 -6.43 6.51 -25.47
N GLN A 149 -7.49 7.06 -26.07
CA GLN A 149 -8.24 8.16 -25.47
C GLN A 149 -8.93 7.72 -24.16
N LEU A 150 -9.64 6.59 -24.15
CA LEU A 150 -10.27 6.08 -22.93
C LEU A 150 -9.25 5.77 -21.84
N ALA A 151 -8.12 5.17 -22.19
CA ALA A 151 -7.04 4.90 -21.23
C ALA A 151 -6.46 6.19 -20.64
N ALA A 152 -6.29 7.24 -21.45
CA ALA A 152 -5.87 8.56 -20.98
C ALA A 152 -6.91 9.23 -20.07
N ASP A 153 -8.19 9.14 -20.43
CA ASP A 153 -9.29 9.68 -19.63
C ASP A 153 -9.40 8.99 -18.27
N TRP A 154 -9.24 7.66 -18.24
CA TRP A 154 -9.20 6.89 -17.00
C TRP A 154 -7.98 7.26 -16.15
N THR A 155 -6.81 7.41 -16.77
CA THR A 155 -5.60 7.85 -16.07
C THR A 155 -5.83 9.21 -15.41
N LYS A 156 -6.33 10.20 -16.16
CA LYS A 156 -6.65 11.53 -15.62
C LYS A 156 -7.68 11.49 -14.50
N LYS A 157 -8.66 10.58 -14.58
CA LYS A 157 -9.76 10.50 -13.62
C LYS A 157 -9.41 9.78 -12.33
N TYR A 158 -8.59 8.73 -12.41
CA TYR A 158 -8.42 7.79 -11.30
C TYR A 158 -6.99 7.72 -10.74
N ALA A 159 -5.98 8.01 -11.56
CA ALA A 159 -4.59 7.97 -11.10
C ALA A 159 -4.24 9.22 -10.29
N LEU A 160 -3.24 9.09 -9.42
CA LEU A 160 -2.65 10.22 -8.72
C LEU A 160 -1.73 10.99 -9.69
N PRO A 161 -1.53 12.31 -9.52
CA PRO A 161 -0.50 13.03 -10.27
C PRO A 161 0.87 12.53 -9.83
N ALA A 162 1.64 11.94 -10.76
CA ALA A 162 2.91 11.32 -10.45
C ALA A 162 3.90 12.30 -9.81
N ALA A 163 4.03 13.52 -10.35
CA ALA A 163 4.94 14.54 -9.82
C ALA A 163 4.59 14.96 -8.38
N SER A 164 3.29 15.15 -8.09
CA SER A 164 2.84 15.50 -6.75
C SER A 164 3.10 14.38 -5.74
N LEU A 165 2.80 13.14 -6.11
CA LEU A 165 3.04 11.99 -5.26
C LEU A 165 4.53 11.78 -5.01
N GLN A 166 5.37 11.83 -6.05
CA GLN A 166 6.82 11.72 -5.94
C GLN A 166 7.40 12.76 -4.99
N THR A 167 6.91 14.00 -5.04
CA THR A 167 7.35 15.06 -4.13
C THR A 167 7.10 14.66 -2.67
N LEU A 168 5.90 14.17 -2.35
CA LEU A 168 5.57 13.73 -0.98
C LEU A 168 6.37 12.50 -0.54
N LEU A 169 6.61 11.55 -1.44
CA LEU A 169 7.47 10.39 -1.15
C LEU A 169 8.92 10.81 -0.89
N GLN A 170 9.46 11.76 -1.66
CA GLN A 170 10.81 12.33 -1.46
C GLN A 170 10.94 13.11 -0.15
N MET A 171 9.84 13.63 0.38
CA MET A 171 9.78 14.21 1.73
C MET A 171 9.74 13.15 2.85
N GLY A 172 9.72 11.86 2.51
CA GLY A 172 9.71 10.75 3.46
C GLY A 172 8.31 10.33 3.93
N PHE A 173 7.24 10.83 3.31
CA PHE A 173 5.89 10.36 3.63
C PHE A 173 5.60 9.05 2.89
N GLY A 174 5.02 8.06 3.57
CA GLY A 174 4.62 6.79 2.95
C GLY A 174 3.52 6.97 1.89
N VAL A 175 3.32 5.94 1.07
CA VAL A 175 2.37 5.87 -0.05
C VAL A 175 0.96 6.18 0.42
N ALA A 176 0.47 5.45 1.41
CA ALA A 176 -0.91 5.58 1.88
C ALA A 176 -1.19 7.00 2.38
N LYS A 177 -0.28 7.57 3.19
CA LYS A 177 -0.42 8.93 3.72
C LYS A 177 -0.39 9.98 2.61
N SER A 178 0.53 9.86 1.66
CA SER A 178 0.68 10.79 0.55
C SER A 178 -0.52 10.75 -0.39
N ALA A 179 -0.97 9.55 -0.76
CA ALA A 179 -2.12 9.34 -1.63
C ALA A 179 -3.43 9.86 -1.01
N ASP A 180 -3.67 9.57 0.28
CA ASP A 180 -4.83 10.08 1.02
C ASP A 180 -4.83 11.61 1.11
N ALA A 181 -3.67 12.22 1.39
CA ALA A 181 -3.55 13.68 1.45
C ALA A 181 -3.85 14.34 0.10
N LEU A 182 -3.33 13.80 -1.00
CA LEU A 182 -3.65 14.28 -2.35
C LEU A 182 -5.14 14.17 -2.64
N ARG A 183 -5.78 13.05 -2.31
CA ARG A 183 -7.24 12.87 -2.48
C ARG A 183 -8.06 13.89 -1.69
N LYS A 184 -7.73 14.09 -0.42
CA LYS A 184 -8.41 15.07 0.45
C LYS A 184 -8.23 16.52 0.01
N CYS A 185 -7.21 16.78 -0.81
CA CYS A 185 -6.85 18.11 -1.28
C CYS A 185 -7.11 18.32 -2.78
N ASP A 186 -7.99 17.51 -3.38
CA ASP A 186 -8.35 17.63 -4.80
C ASP A 186 -7.12 17.57 -5.73
N MET A 187 -6.15 16.71 -5.40
CA MET A 187 -4.86 16.56 -6.07
C MET A 187 -3.92 17.78 -6.01
N ASN A 188 -4.24 18.80 -5.20
CA ASN A 188 -3.39 19.97 -5.02
C ASN A 188 -2.19 19.65 -4.11
N LEU A 189 -0.98 19.75 -4.67
CA LEU A 189 0.27 19.43 -3.97
C LEU A 189 0.51 20.33 -2.74
N GLU A 190 0.30 21.63 -2.85
CA GLU A 190 0.56 22.57 -1.75
C GLU A 190 -0.35 22.28 -0.55
N ARG A 191 -1.65 22.14 -0.80
CA ARG A 191 -2.64 21.77 0.22
C ARG A 191 -2.33 20.40 0.83
N ALA A 192 -1.98 19.41 0.00
CA ALA A 192 -1.60 18.08 0.48
C ALA A 192 -0.34 18.11 1.35
N THR A 193 0.67 18.91 0.94
CA THR A 193 1.93 19.11 1.69
C THR A 193 1.65 19.73 3.05
N ASN A 194 0.85 20.79 3.09
CA ASN A 194 0.44 21.43 4.34
C ASN A 194 -0.35 20.47 5.24
N LEU A 195 -1.19 19.61 4.66
CA LEU A 195 -1.95 18.61 5.40
C LEU A 195 -1.05 17.55 6.04
N VAL A 196 -0.06 17.01 5.31
CA VAL A 196 0.84 15.96 5.85
C VAL A 196 1.84 16.48 6.88
N LEU A 197 2.21 17.77 6.79
CA LEU A 197 3.07 18.46 7.77
C LEU A 197 2.30 18.92 9.00
N GLY A 198 1.09 19.48 8.82
CA GLY A 198 0.25 20.01 9.89
C GLY A 198 -0.50 18.93 10.69
N GLY A 199 -0.65 17.72 10.14
CA GLY A 199 -1.22 16.55 10.84
C GLY A 199 -0.26 15.87 11.83
N GLY A 200 0.84 16.52 12.22
CA GLY A 200 1.83 16.00 13.16
C GLY A 200 1.38 16.04 14.62
N GLY A 201 0.48 15.13 14.99
CA GLY A 201 0.27 14.69 16.37
C GLY A 201 0.19 13.17 16.38
N ASP A 202 1.15 12.53 17.06
CA ASP A 202 1.37 11.07 17.21
C ASP A 202 1.80 10.28 15.97
N ASP A 203 3.11 10.13 15.77
CA ASP A 203 3.81 8.92 16.22
C ASP A 203 5.32 9.06 15.93
N GLY A 204 6.10 9.12 17.02
CA GLY A 204 7.53 9.36 16.99
C GLY A 204 8.32 8.20 16.38
N SER A 205 9.11 8.51 15.35
CA SER A 205 10.34 7.79 15.02
C SER A 205 11.26 8.74 14.26
N ALA A 206 11.98 9.57 15.01
CA ALA A 206 13.16 10.27 14.50
C ALA A 206 14.38 9.33 14.56
N PRO A 207 15.33 9.41 13.62
CA PRO A 207 16.51 8.55 13.61
C PRO A 207 17.51 9.01 14.67
N SER A 208 17.86 8.14 15.61
CA SER A 208 18.93 8.38 16.58
C SER A 208 20.30 8.10 15.95
N SER A 209 21.10 9.15 15.81
CA SER A 209 22.53 9.08 15.51
C SER A 209 23.30 8.58 16.73
N GLY A 210 24.20 7.63 16.52
CA GLY A 210 24.96 6.95 17.57
C GLY A 210 26.00 7.81 18.29
N GLY A 211 26.21 7.46 19.55
CA GLY A 211 27.34 7.88 20.39
C GLY A 211 27.56 6.83 21.49
N ALA A 212 28.78 6.34 21.61
CA ALA A 212 29.17 5.19 22.42
C ALA A 212 29.28 5.49 23.94
N THR A 213 28.90 4.47 24.74
CA THR A 213 29.29 3.99 26.11
C THR A 213 30.25 4.78 27.04
N PRO A 214 30.29 4.56 28.39
CA PRO A 214 30.21 3.26 29.09
C PRO A 214 29.50 3.16 30.48
N MET A 215 29.58 1.94 31.01
CA MET A 215 28.95 1.20 32.13
C MET A 215 29.01 1.75 33.57
N ALA A 216 27.99 1.39 34.38
CA ALA A 216 28.08 0.72 35.71
C ALA A 216 26.63 0.40 36.19
N ALA A 217 26.20 -0.87 36.27
CA ALA A 217 26.31 -1.84 37.38
C ALA A 217 25.19 -1.79 38.43
N SER A 218 24.45 -2.92 38.48
CA SER A 218 23.86 -3.60 39.66
C SER A 218 22.49 -3.15 40.21
N GLY A 219 21.49 -4.05 40.11
CA GLY A 219 20.29 -4.04 40.95
C GLY A 219 19.07 -4.77 40.37
N THR A 220 18.88 -6.04 40.73
CA THR A 220 17.62 -6.80 40.67
C THR A 220 17.44 -7.49 42.04
N PRO A 221 16.28 -8.07 42.42
CA PRO A 221 14.96 -8.10 41.74
C PRO A 221 13.76 -7.87 42.69
N THR A 222 12.60 -7.48 42.17
CA THR A 222 11.30 -7.88 42.76
C THR A 222 10.23 -7.99 41.68
N GLY A 223 9.46 -9.08 41.77
CA GLY A 223 8.56 -9.57 40.74
C GLY A 223 7.31 -8.73 40.51
N GLY A 224 6.78 -8.86 39.29
CA GLY A 224 5.47 -8.39 38.87
C GLY A 224 4.91 -9.36 37.83
N GLN A 225 3.92 -10.13 38.26
CA GLN A 225 3.11 -11.09 37.49
C GLN A 225 2.32 -10.37 36.37
N PRO A 226 2.01 -11.02 35.23
CA PRO A 226 1.30 -10.37 34.12
C PRO A 226 -0.20 -10.21 34.43
N PRO A 227 -0.86 -9.10 34.06
CA PRO A 227 -2.32 -9.10 33.93
C PRO A 227 -2.66 -9.73 32.56
N GLY A 228 -3.49 -10.76 32.46
CA GLY A 228 -4.70 -11.01 33.23
C GLY A 228 -5.89 -10.53 32.39
N TYR A 229 -6.52 -11.49 31.72
CA TYR A 229 -7.75 -11.30 30.96
C TYR A 229 -8.92 -10.85 31.86
N ALA A 230 -9.87 -10.12 31.25
CA ALA A 230 -11.28 -9.87 31.62
C ALA A 230 -11.66 -8.58 32.37
N GLN A 231 -12.61 -7.83 31.79
CA GLN A 231 -13.79 -7.25 32.46
C GLN A 231 -14.91 -6.98 31.42
N GLU A 232 -15.52 -8.03 30.85
CA GLU A 232 -16.87 -7.92 30.28
C GLU A 232 -17.86 -7.86 31.46
N GLY A 233 -18.31 -6.66 31.84
CA GLY A 233 -19.33 -6.53 32.90
C GLY A 233 -19.46 -5.17 33.59
N ALA A 234 -18.46 -4.28 33.48
CA ALA A 234 -18.56 -2.95 34.10
C ALA A 234 -19.57 -2.04 33.36
N PRO A 235 -20.48 -1.32 34.04
CA PRO A 235 -21.38 -0.37 33.39
C PRO A 235 -20.58 0.71 32.65
N LEU A 236 -21.09 1.15 31.49
CA LEU A 236 -20.45 2.22 30.73
C LEU A 236 -20.53 3.54 31.49
N PRO A 237 -19.53 4.44 31.35
CA PRO A 237 -19.59 5.77 31.93
C PRO A 237 -20.84 6.54 31.45
N THR A 238 -21.32 7.48 32.25
CA THR A 238 -22.54 8.24 31.95
C THR A 238 -22.48 8.89 30.57
N GLY A 239 -23.52 8.67 29.77
CA GLY A 239 -23.66 9.21 28.41
C GLY A 239 -23.15 8.31 27.29
N TRP A 240 -22.49 7.19 27.60
CA TRP A 240 -22.01 6.21 26.63
C TRP A 240 -22.98 5.05 26.41
N GLU A 241 -23.20 4.72 25.14
CA GLU A 241 -24.05 3.62 24.66
C GLU A 241 -23.23 2.70 23.75
N ALA A 242 -23.51 1.38 23.77
CA ALA A 242 -22.88 0.41 22.87
C ALA A 242 -23.77 0.10 21.66
N HIS A 243 -23.22 0.17 20.47
CA HIS A 243 -23.89 -0.08 19.20
C HIS A 243 -23.13 -1.12 18.38
N LYS A 244 -23.83 -1.89 17.55
CA LYS A 244 -23.21 -2.83 16.61
C LYS A 244 -23.21 -2.23 15.22
N ASP A 245 -22.04 -2.16 14.59
CA ASP A 245 -21.88 -1.68 13.23
C ASP A 245 -22.48 -2.69 12.22
N PRO A 246 -23.42 -2.28 11.34
CA PRO A 246 -24.08 -3.19 10.40
C PRO A 246 -23.16 -3.80 9.34
N GLY A 247 -22.06 -3.13 9.00
CA GLY A 247 -21.12 -3.60 7.97
C GLY A 247 -20.11 -4.61 8.48
N SER A 248 -19.55 -4.37 9.67
CA SER A 248 -18.49 -5.20 10.25
C SER A 248 -18.96 -6.14 11.36
N GLY A 249 -20.16 -5.91 11.92
CA GLY A 249 -20.66 -6.62 13.09
C GLY A 249 -19.92 -6.30 14.39
N ARG A 250 -18.95 -5.38 14.37
CA ARG A 250 -18.17 -4.96 15.53
C ARG A 250 -18.96 -4.01 16.41
N VAL A 251 -18.69 -4.04 17.72
CA VAL A 251 -19.28 -3.10 18.67
C VAL A 251 -18.47 -1.81 18.67
N TYR A 252 -19.14 -0.67 18.59
CA TYR A 252 -18.60 0.66 18.84
C TYR A 252 -19.38 1.33 19.96
N TYR A 253 -18.75 2.29 20.64
CA TYR A 253 -19.35 3.06 21.72
C TYR A 253 -19.62 4.48 21.25
N TYR A 254 -20.80 5.00 21.56
CA TYR A 254 -21.24 6.33 21.17
C TYR A 254 -21.65 7.13 22.40
N ASN A 255 -21.15 8.37 22.51
CA ASN A 255 -21.53 9.28 23.57
C ASN A 255 -22.51 10.32 23.06
N ARG A 256 -23.74 10.34 23.60
CA ARG A 256 -24.79 11.29 23.18
C ARG A 256 -24.52 12.73 23.61
N SER A 257 -23.82 12.93 24.72
CA SER A 257 -23.56 14.26 25.27
C SER A 257 -22.47 15.03 24.50
N SER A 258 -21.47 14.31 23.97
CA SER A 258 -20.37 14.90 23.20
C SER A 258 -20.48 14.64 21.68
N ASN A 259 -21.44 13.82 21.23
CA ASN A 259 -21.61 13.43 19.83
C ASN A 259 -20.34 12.76 19.24
N THR A 260 -19.65 11.96 20.05
CA THR A 260 -18.40 11.26 19.69
C THR A 260 -18.54 9.75 19.74
N SER A 261 -17.86 9.03 18.85
CA SER A 261 -17.79 7.57 18.85
C SER A 261 -16.37 7.04 19.00
N THR A 262 -16.19 5.89 19.63
CA THR A 262 -14.92 5.16 19.72
C THR A 262 -15.14 3.65 19.55
N TRP A 263 -14.12 2.95 19.08
CA TRP A 263 -14.11 1.48 19.00
C TRP A 263 -13.61 0.82 20.28
N GLU A 264 -12.98 1.59 21.18
CA GLU A 264 -12.48 1.11 22.46
C GLU A 264 -13.51 1.39 23.57
N ARG A 265 -13.67 0.45 24.51
CA ARG A 265 -14.61 0.64 25.61
C ARG A 265 -14.17 1.83 26.49
N PRO A 266 -15.00 2.88 26.62
CA PRO A 266 -14.71 3.99 27.51
C PRO A 266 -14.59 3.49 28.95
N ARG A 267 -13.58 4.00 29.66
CA ARG A 267 -13.33 3.71 31.07
C ARG A 267 -13.78 4.86 31.95
#